data_AF-A0A2Z6QCH9-F1
#
_entry.id   AF-A0A2Z6QCH9-F1
#
_cell.length_a   1.000
_cell.length_b   1.000
_cell.length_c   1.000
_cell.angle_alpha   90.00
_cell.angle_beta   90.00
_cell.angle_gamma   90.00
#
_symmetry.space_group_name_H-M   'P 1'
#
loop_
_entity.id
_entity.type
_entity.pdbx_description
1 polymer ?
#
loop_
_entity_poly.entity_id
_entity_poly.type
_entity_poly.pdbx_seq_one_letter_code
_entity_poly.pdbx_strand_id
1 'polypeptide(L)'
;MKKGFLLSKPAPKTASTSSTIQVTPTTALKSIPSDRFHDVIVKFITGLIDKNSPFLFSSIIALDLAAVETFLHIHKDQVVPLDKLAEIFDKADCYPLMVQFLASFLNVFLSDDDLQEIFLMDSEIR
;
A
#
# COMPACT_ATOMS: atom_id res chain seq x y z
N MET A 1 48.45 -53.08 -1.20
CA MET A 1 48.05 -52.33 0.01
C MET A 1 48.02 -50.83 -0.32
N LYS A 2 47.09 -50.12 0.32
CA LYS A 2 46.73 -48.68 0.26
C LYS A 2 47.93 -47.74 0.50
N LYS A 3 47.96 -46.44 0.18
CA LYS A 3 47.19 -45.45 -0.62
C LYS A 3 48.10 -44.22 -0.58
N GLY A 4 48.68 -43.82 -1.71
CA GLY A 4 49.39 -42.54 -1.81
C GLY A 4 48.36 -41.47 -2.15
N PHE A 5 48.01 -40.60 -1.20
CA PHE A 5 47.21 -39.42 -1.49
C PHE A 5 48.15 -38.24 -1.67
N LEU A 6 48.36 -37.83 -2.93
CA LEU A 6 48.89 -36.52 -3.26
C LEU A 6 47.84 -35.75 -4.05
N LEU A 7 47.34 -34.73 -3.36
CA LEU A 7 46.64 -33.52 -3.80
C LEU A 7 46.41 -33.37 -5.30
N SER A 8 45.13 -33.31 -5.71
CA SER A 8 44.76 -32.73 -7.00
C SER A 8 43.61 -31.75 -6.86
N LYS A 9 44.01 -30.47 -6.93
CA LYS A 9 43.27 -29.25 -7.32
C LYS A 9 42.64 -28.42 -6.19
N PRO A 10 42.88 -27.09 -6.18
CA PRO A 10 42.06 -26.16 -5.38
C PRO A 10 40.65 -26.08 -5.97
N ALA A 11 39.65 -25.95 -5.09
CA ALA A 11 38.26 -25.79 -5.49
C ALA A 11 38.10 -24.55 -6.40
N PRO A 12 37.24 -24.60 -7.45
CA PRO A 12 36.99 -23.45 -8.29
C PRO A 12 36.44 -22.31 -7.45
N LYS A 13 36.97 -21.09 -7.61
CA LYS A 13 36.40 -19.89 -7.01
C LYS A 13 34.92 -19.82 -7.38
N THR A 14 34.05 -19.86 -6.38
CA THR A 14 32.63 -19.53 -6.53
C THR A 14 32.54 -18.16 -7.19
N ALA A 15 32.09 -18.12 -8.44
CA ALA A 15 31.68 -16.89 -9.07
C ALA A 15 30.49 -16.36 -8.27
N SER A 16 30.66 -15.19 -7.65
CA SER A 16 29.55 -14.47 -7.04
C SER A 16 28.56 -14.14 -8.16
N THR A 17 27.48 -14.91 -8.26
CA THR A 17 26.33 -14.52 -9.06
C THR A 17 25.59 -13.44 -8.29
N SER A 18 26.06 -12.19 -8.43
CA SER A 18 25.20 -11.04 -8.18
C SER A 18 24.14 -11.06 -9.26
N SER A 19 23.02 -11.74 -9.00
CA SER A 19 21.82 -11.58 -9.80
C SER A 19 21.21 -10.26 -9.37
N THR A 20 21.67 -9.17 -9.98
CA THR A 20 20.91 -7.93 -9.97
C THR A 20 19.69 -8.20 -10.84
N ILE A 21 18.60 -8.64 -10.22
CA ILE A 21 17.29 -8.57 -10.86
C ILE A 21 16.99 -7.08 -10.90
N GLN A 22 17.46 -6.42 -11.96
CA GLN A 22 17.05 -5.08 -12.29
C GLN A 22 15.59 -5.20 -12.74
N VAL A 23 14.69 -5.15 -11.76
CA VAL A 23 13.28 -4.94 -12.02
C VAL A 23 13.20 -3.56 -12.65
N THR A 24 13.12 -3.53 -13.97
CA THR A 24 12.82 -2.29 -14.67
C THR A 24 11.35 -2.02 -14.33
N PRO A 25 11.02 -0.97 -13.54
CA PRO A 25 9.63 -0.62 -13.32
C PRO A 25 9.04 -0.39 -14.70
N THR A 26 8.16 -1.31 -15.09
CA THR A 26 7.44 -1.18 -16.35
C THR A 26 6.46 -0.06 -16.10
N THR A 27 6.84 1.16 -16.51
CA THR A 27 5.95 2.30 -16.67
C THR A 27 4.97 1.93 -17.78
N ALA A 28 4.00 1.08 -17.44
CA ALA A 28 2.89 0.75 -18.30
C ALA A 28 2.05 2.03 -18.40
N LEU A 29 2.33 2.82 -19.43
CA LEU A 29 1.64 4.02 -19.85
C LEU A 29 0.21 3.70 -20.36
N LYS A 30 -0.57 3.00 -19.55
CA LYS A 30 -2.03 2.97 -19.61
C LYS A 30 -2.46 3.56 -18.28
N SER A 31 -3.18 4.67 -18.32
CA SER A 31 -3.75 5.29 -17.11
C SER A 31 -4.41 4.21 -16.28
N ILE A 32 -3.78 3.85 -15.17
CA ILE A 32 -4.28 2.77 -14.34
C ILE A 32 -5.60 3.27 -13.75
N PRO A 33 -6.68 2.47 -13.74
CA PRO A 33 -7.96 2.90 -13.18
C PRO A 33 -7.77 3.43 -11.76
N SER A 34 -8.31 4.62 -11.48
CA SER A 34 -8.20 5.27 -10.18
C SER A 34 -8.99 4.55 -9.10
N ASP A 35 -9.91 3.65 -9.48
CA ASP A 35 -10.76 2.90 -8.57
C ASP A 35 -10.22 1.51 -8.20
N ARG A 36 -9.05 1.11 -8.73
CA ARG A 36 -8.50 -0.25 -8.62
C ARG A 36 -8.29 -0.73 -7.18
N PHE A 37 -8.11 0.19 -6.23
CA PHE A 37 -7.89 -0.13 -4.83
C PHE A 37 -9.12 0.06 -3.95
N HIS A 38 -10.22 0.58 -4.46
CA HIS A 38 -11.39 0.92 -3.65
C HIS A 38 -11.86 -0.28 -2.81
N ASP A 39 -11.98 -1.46 -3.43
CA ASP A 39 -12.48 -2.66 -2.74
C ASP A 39 -11.48 -3.16 -1.67
N VAL A 40 -10.18 -3.04 -1.93
CA VAL A 40 -9.12 -3.39 -0.97
C VAL A 40 -9.13 -2.44 0.23
N ILE A 41 -9.29 -1.14 -0.03
CA ILE A 41 -9.36 -0.09 0.99
C ILE A 41 -10.61 -0.26 1.86
N VAL A 42 -11.78 -0.48 1.24
CA VAL A 42 -13.04 -0.73 1.96
C VAL A 42 -12.91 -1.96 2.85
N LYS A 43 -12.37 -3.06 2.31
CA LYS A 43 -12.14 -4.29 3.08
C LYS A 43 -11.15 -4.08 4.22
N PHE A 44 -10.09 -3.29 3.99
CA PHE A 44 -9.10 -2.96 5.01
C PHE A 44 -9.72 -2.15 6.16
N ILE A 45 -10.42 -1.06 5.86
CA ILE A 45 -11.07 -0.20 6.86
C ILE A 45 -12.13 -0.98 7.63
N THR A 46 -12.95 -1.77 6.94
CA THR A 46 -13.96 -2.64 7.57
C THR A 46 -13.29 -3.65 8.51
N GLY A 47 -12.24 -4.34 8.05
CA GLY A 47 -11.50 -5.27 8.89
C GLY A 47 -10.78 -4.60 10.07
N LEU A 48 -10.40 -3.33 9.94
CA LEU A 48 -9.85 -2.55 11.05
C LEU A 48 -10.93 -2.24 12.09
N ILE A 49 -12.13 -1.84 11.66
CA ILE A 49 -13.28 -1.60 12.54
C ILE A 49 -13.68 -2.90 13.25
N ASP A 50 -13.82 -3.99 12.51
CA ASP A 50 -14.28 -5.27 13.07
C ASP A 50 -13.31 -5.84 14.13
N LYS A 51 -12.00 -5.62 13.95
CA LYS A 51 -10.97 -6.09 14.89
C LYS A 51 -10.75 -5.15 16.07
N ASN A 52 -11.13 -3.89 15.93
CA ASN A 52 -10.95 -2.89 16.96
C ASN A 52 -12.31 -2.44 17.49
N SER A 53 -12.30 -1.44 18.36
CA SER A 53 -13.55 -0.80 18.74
C SER A 53 -14.04 0.12 17.61
N PRO A 54 -15.36 0.21 17.35
CA PRO A 54 -15.94 1.17 16.40
C PRO A 54 -15.51 2.61 16.68
N PHE A 55 -15.13 2.91 17.93
CA PHE A 55 -14.67 4.23 18.36
C PHE A 55 -13.34 4.71 17.75
N LEU A 56 -12.56 3.85 17.09
CA LEU A 56 -11.30 4.28 16.47
C LEU A 56 -11.52 5.40 15.45
N PHE A 57 -12.57 5.27 14.64
CA PHE A 57 -12.87 6.24 13.59
C PHE A 57 -13.73 7.40 14.08
N SER A 58 -14.61 7.18 15.05
CA SER A 58 -15.41 8.26 15.63
C SER A 58 -14.56 9.31 16.36
N SER A 59 -13.33 8.94 16.76
CA SER A 59 -12.38 9.85 17.42
C SER A 59 -11.56 10.70 16.45
N ILE A 60 -11.60 10.42 15.14
CA ILE A 60 -10.84 11.18 14.14
C ILE A 60 -11.63 12.45 13.81
N ILE A 61 -11.15 13.58 14.30
CA ILE A 61 -11.73 14.91 14.03
C ILE A 61 -10.68 15.73 13.27
N ALA A 62 -11.07 16.28 12.11
CA ALA A 62 -10.25 17.29 11.44
C ALA A 62 -10.46 18.65 12.12
N LEU A 63 -9.38 19.29 12.56
CA LEU A 63 -9.43 20.65 13.10
C LEU A 63 -9.75 21.68 12.01
N ASP A 64 -9.40 21.37 10.75
CA ASP A 64 -9.68 22.19 9.58
C ASP A 64 -10.44 21.36 8.53
N LEU A 65 -11.77 21.47 8.54
CA LEU A 65 -12.63 20.80 7.56
C LEU A 65 -12.41 21.34 6.14
N ALA A 66 -12.05 22.62 5.98
CA ALA A 66 -11.81 23.21 4.67
C ALA A 66 -10.58 22.59 4.00
N ALA A 67 -9.55 22.26 4.76
CA ALA A 67 -8.39 21.52 4.25
C ALA A 67 -8.79 20.12 3.75
N VAL A 68 -9.67 19.41 4.47
CA VAL A 68 -10.17 18.09 4.07
C VAL A 68 -10.97 18.18 2.77
N GLU A 69 -11.90 19.13 2.68
CA GLU A 69 -12.69 19.35 1.46
C GLU A 69 -11.81 19.75 0.28
N THR A 70 -10.82 20.61 0.51
CA THR A 70 -9.84 21.03 -0.51
C THR A 70 -9.04 19.82 -1.02
N PHE A 71 -8.60 18.93 -0.14
CA PHE A 71 -7.93 17.70 -0.54
C PHE A 71 -8.82 16.83 -1.44
N LEU A 72 -10.06 16.56 -1.01
CA LEU A 72 -11.01 15.77 -1.80
C LEU A 72 -11.31 16.43 -3.15
N HIS A 73 -11.35 17.76 -3.22
CA HIS A 73 -11.55 18.49 -4.46
C HIS A 73 -10.37 18.36 -5.43
N ILE A 74 -9.14 18.50 -4.92
CA ILE A 74 -7.91 18.34 -5.71
C ILE A 74 -7.81 16.91 -6.28
N HIS A 75 -8.18 15.91 -5.47
CA HIS A 75 -8.07 14.49 -5.82
C HIS A 75 -9.40 13.86 -6.27
N LYS A 76 -10.33 14.65 -6.82
CA LYS A 76 -11.70 14.22 -7.15
C LYS A 76 -11.81 12.90 -7.93
N ASP A 77 -10.86 12.62 -8.82
CA ASP A 77 -10.87 11.43 -9.68
C ASP A 77 -10.40 10.16 -8.94
N GLN A 78 -9.82 10.33 -7.74
CA GLN A 78 -9.34 9.28 -6.84
C GLN A 78 -10.17 9.17 -5.57
N VAL A 79 -11.27 9.93 -5.47
CA VAL A 79 -12.15 9.88 -4.30
C VAL A 79 -12.89 8.55 -4.26
N VAL A 80 -12.85 7.90 -3.11
CA VAL A 80 -13.66 6.69 -2.88
C VAL A 80 -15.13 7.11 -2.75
N PRO A 81 -16.04 6.58 -3.58
CA PRO A 81 -17.44 6.93 -3.53
C PRO A 81 -18.09 6.58 -2.18
N LEU A 82 -18.98 7.44 -1.69
CA LEU A 82 -19.65 7.24 -0.40
C LEU A 82 -20.52 5.98 -0.37
N ASP A 83 -21.12 5.58 -1.49
CA ASP A 83 -21.90 4.35 -1.62
C ASP A 83 -21.05 3.09 -1.35
N LYS A 84 -19.77 3.12 -1.72
CA LYS A 84 -18.83 2.03 -1.37
C LYS A 84 -18.45 2.02 0.12
N LEU A 85 -18.65 3.12 0.82
CA LEU A 85 -18.30 3.30 2.24
C LEU A 85 -19.53 3.18 3.17
N ALA A 86 -20.73 2.99 2.63
CA ALA A 86 -21.97 2.98 3.40
C ALA A 86 -21.95 1.97 4.56
N GLU A 87 -21.46 0.75 4.30
CA GLU A 87 -21.36 -0.31 5.32
C GLU A 87 -20.46 0.10 6.51
N ILE A 88 -19.47 0.97 6.27
CA ILE A 88 -18.58 1.47 7.33
C ILE A 88 -19.32 2.47 8.22
N PHE A 89 -20.15 3.35 7.65
CA PHE A 89 -20.94 4.33 8.41
C PHE A 89 -21.92 3.63 9.37
N ASP A 90 -22.57 2.58 8.89
CA ASP A 90 -23.53 1.80 9.68
C ASP A 90 -22.87 1.09 10.88
N LYS A 91 -21.57 0.75 10.77
CA LYS A 91 -20.85 -0.02 11.80
C LYS A 91 -20.12 0.85 12.84
N ALA A 92 -19.60 2.01 12.45
CA ALA A 92 -18.58 2.72 13.23
C ALA A 92 -19.03 4.06 13.84
N ASP A 93 -20.28 4.49 13.63
CA ASP A 93 -20.79 5.81 14.08
C ASP A 93 -19.77 6.93 13.84
N CYS A 94 -19.28 6.99 12.60
CA CYS A 94 -18.14 7.79 12.19
C CYS A 94 -18.58 8.94 11.29
N TYR A 95 -17.80 10.04 11.30
CA TYR A 95 -18.11 11.19 10.45
C TYR A 95 -17.82 10.85 8.97
N PRO A 96 -18.81 10.84 8.07
CA PRO A 96 -18.64 10.32 6.71
C PRO A 96 -17.51 10.98 5.92
N LEU A 97 -17.34 12.30 6.11
CA LEU A 97 -16.29 13.08 5.47
C LEU A 97 -14.89 12.58 5.86
N MET A 98 -14.66 12.18 7.11
CA MET A 98 -13.34 11.70 7.56
C MET A 98 -13.01 10.32 7.03
N VAL A 99 -14.00 9.43 6.96
CA VAL A 99 -13.81 8.11 6.36
C VAL A 99 -13.55 8.23 4.87
N GLN A 100 -14.32 9.08 4.16
CA GLN A 100 -14.09 9.34 2.75
C GLN A 100 -12.71 9.96 2.52
N PHE A 101 -12.31 10.91 3.36
CA PHE A 101 -10.97 11.49 3.34
C PHE A 101 -9.90 10.42 3.50
N LEU A 102 -9.97 9.57 4.53
CA LEU A 102 -8.95 8.56 4.76
C LEU A 102 -8.91 7.52 3.62
N ALA A 103 -10.07 7.06 3.17
CA ALA A 103 -10.16 6.10 2.07
C ALA A 103 -9.56 6.68 0.79
N SER A 104 -9.85 7.95 0.49
CA SER A 104 -9.32 8.65 -0.68
C SER A 104 -7.83 8.94 -0.53
N PHE A 105 -7.37 9.29 0.68
CA PHE A 105 -5.94 9.47 1.00
C PHE A 105 -5.16 8.18 0.74
N LEU A 106 -5.67 7.03 1.20
CA LEU A 106 -5.08 5.73 0.90
C LEU A 106 -5.10 5.42 -0.60
N ASN A 107 -6.19 5.78 -1.30
CA ASN A 107 -6.28 5.54 -2.73
C ASN A 107 -5.27 6.36 -3.54
N VAL A 108 -5.10 7.64 -3.20
CA VAL A 108 -4.08 8.54 -3.77
C VAL A 108 -2.70 7.93 -3.52
N PHE A 109 -2.41 7.55 -2.27
CA PHE A 109 -1.12 7.02 -1.87
C PHE A 109 -0.77 5.70 -2.57
N LEU A 110 -1.72 4.78 -2.68
CA LEU A 110 -1.53 3.49 -3.35
C LEU A 110 -1.48 3.60 -4.87
N SER A 111 -2.07 4.65 -5.44
CA SER A 111 -2.11 4.86 -6.90
C SER A 111 -0.86 5.51 -7.46
N ASP A 112 -0.09 6.19 -6.61
CA ASP A 112 1.13 6.90 -6.96
C ASP A 112 2.33 5.93 -6.90
N ASP A 113 3.02 5.77 -8.02
CA ASP A 113 4.14 4.83 -8.13
C ASP A 113 5.40 5.32 -7.38
N ASP A 114 5.59 6.64 -7.25
CA ASP A 114 6.69 7.23 -6.49
C ASP A 114 6.45 7.01 -4.98
N LEU A 115 5.20 7.15 -4.52
CA LEU A 115 4.82 6.87 -3.13
C LEU A 115 4.88 5.36 -2.82
N GLN A 116 4.52 4.50 -3.78
CA GLN A 116 4.71 3.06 -3.65
C GLN A 116 6.20 2.68 -3.54
N GLU A 117 7.08 3.33 -4.31
CA GLU A 117 8.52 3.09 -4.25
C GLU A 117 9.08 3.37 -2.86
N ILE A 118 8.62 4.43 -2.18
CA ILE A 118 9.01 4.71 -0.77
C ILE A 118 8.66 3.54 0.16
N PHE A 119 7.49 2.93 -0.01
CA PHE A 119 7.06 1.79 0.82
C PHE A 119 7.82 0.49 0.49
N LEU A 120 8.14 0.29 -0.79
CA LEU A 120 8.82 -0.90 -1.28
C LEU A 120 10.34 -0.86 -1.05
N MET A 121 10.95 0.33 -1.07
CA MET A 121 12.38 0.53 -0.82
C MET A 121 12.79 0.18 0.60
N ASP A 122 11.90 0.43 1.59
CA ASP A 122 12.18 0.09 3.00
C ASP A 122 11.82 -1.37 3.33
N SER A 123 11.19 -2.08 2.39
CA SER A 123 10.87 -3.51 2.51
C SER A 123 11.87 -4.40 1.75
N GLU A 124 13.18 -4.09 1.87
CA GLU A 124 14.17 -5.16 2.01
C GLU A 124 13.80 -6.00 3.24
N ILE A 125 12.75 -6.82 3.10
CA ILE A 125 12.35 -7.87 4.03
C ILE A 125 13.50 -8.88 3.96
N ARG A 126 14.46 -8.70 4.86
CA ARG A 126 15.50 -9.68 5.17
C ARG A 126 14.93 -10.90 5.88
#